data_AF-A0A916Q2X8-F1
#
_entry.id   AF-A0A916Q2X8-F1
#
_cell.length_a   1.000
_cell.length_b   1.000
_cell.length_c   1.000
_cell.angle_alpha   90.00
_cell.angle_beta   90.00
_cell.angle_gamma   90.00
#
_symmetry.space_group_name_H-M   'P 1'
#
loop_
_entity.id
_entity.type
_entity.pdbx_description
1 polymer ?
#
loop_
_entity_poly.entity_id
_entity_poly.type
_entity_poly.pdbx_seq_one_letter_code
_entity_poly.pdbx_strand_id
1 'polypeptide(L)'
;MNWIVAKIKWIMLVSGLLTCTLFYAAIAPQAALRSTFGDSLEGQLAEIIVRNWGALITLVGVMQIYGAFNPPMRRFVLVIACVSKLTFISLVLIYGRQYLAQAGLAIAIDSVMVILFIIYMFSDRQKVTKKI
;
A
#
# COMPACT_ATOMS: atom_id res chain seq x y z
N MET A 1 15.58 -12.91 -8.73
CA MET A 1 16.05 -11.86 -7.79
C MET A 1 16.67 -10.65 -8.47
N ASN A 2 17.60 -10.78 -9.42
CA ASN A 2 18.31 -9.62 -10.00
C ASN A 2 17.41 -8.57 -10.69
N TRP A 3 16.33 -9.00 -11.36
CA TRP A 3 15.41 -8.06 -12.03
C TRP A 3 14.65 -7.17 -11.04
N ILE A 4 14.16 -7.72 -9.92
CA ILE A 4 13.44 -6.96 -8.89
C ILE A 4 14.34 -5.88 -8.31
N VAL A 5 15.60 -6.22 -8.00
CA VAL A 5 16.58 -5.23 -7.51
C VAL A 5 16.86 -4.16 -8.56
N ALA A 6 16.99 -4.53 -9.83
CA ALA A 6 17.21 -3.58 -10.93
C ALA A 6 16.00 -2.66 -11.19
N LYS A 7 14.78 -3.13 -10.92
CA LYS A 7 13.53 -2.41 -11.19
C LYS A 7 12.84 -1.87 -9.93
N ILE A 8 13.42 -2.02 -8.73
CA ILE A 8 12.77 -1.65 -7.47
C ILE A 8 12.29 -0.20 -7.45
N LYS A 9 13.07 0.73 -8.01
CA LYS A 9 12.67 2.14 -8.14
C LYS A 9 11.33 2.26 -8.87
N TRP A 10 11.18 1.61 -10.01
CA TRP A 10 9.95 1.64 -10.80
C TRP A 10 8.80 0.92 -10.10
N ILE A 11 9.06 -0.22 -9.45
CA ILE A 11 8.03 -0.94 -8.67
C ILE A 11 7.50 -0.05 -7.54
N MET A 12 8.39 0.65 -6.82
CA MET A 12 8.00 1.58 -5.76
C MET A 12 7.21 2.78 -6.30
N LEU A 13 7.57 3.31 -7.47
CA LEU A 13 6.84 4.42 -8.09
C LEU A 13 5.43 4.00 -8.51
N VAL A 14 5.28 2.87 -9.20
CA VAL A 14 3.96 2.37 -9.63
C VAL A 14 3.09 2.05 -8.42
N SER A 15 3.61 1.31 -7.45
CA SER A 15 2.88 1.01 -6.21
C SER A 15 2.51 2.29 -5.44
N GLY A 16 3.43 3.25 -5.34
CA GLY A 16 3.21 4.50 -4.64
C GLY A 16 2.12 5.34 -5.31
N LEU A 17 2.18 5.49 -6.63
CA LEU A 17 1.16 6.20 -7.42
C LEU A 17 -0.22 5.53 -7.29
N LEU A 18 -0.29 4.20 -7.40
CA LEU A 18 -1.54 3.47 -7.20
C LEU A 18 -2.08 3.69 -5.78
N THR A 19 -1.21 3.67 -4.77
CA THR A 19 -1.61 3.90 -3.37
C THR A 19 -2.10 5.35 -3.16
N CYS A 20 -1.49 6.33 -3.82
CA CYS A 20 -1.92 7.73 -3.77
C CYS A 20 -3.31 7.98 -4.37
N THR A 21 -3.86 7.05 -5.16
CA THR A 21 -5.24 7.19 -5.68
C THR A 21 -6.28 7.26 -4.55
N LEU A 22 -5.97 6.72 -3.36
CA LEU A 22 -6.83 6.78 -2.18
C LEU A 22 -6.95 8.20 -1.59
N PHE A 23 -6.19 9.17 -2.09
CA PHE A 23 -6.45 10.58 -1.80
C PHE A 23 -7.89 10.98 -2.18
N TYR A 24 -8.47 10.31 -3.17
CA TYR A 24 -9.87 10.46 -3.52
C TYR A 24 -10.82 10.26 -2.32
N ALA A 25 -10.52 9.35 -1.39
CA ALA A 25 -11.33 9.13 -0.19
C ALA A 25 -11.29 10.31 0.79
N ALA A 26 -10.24 11.14 0.76
CA ALA A 26 -10.16 12.39 1.52
C ALA A 26 -11.13 13.46 0.98
N ILE A 27 -11.42 13.43 -0.32
CA ILE A 27 -12.29 14.40 -0.99
C ILE A 27 -13.74 13.91 -1.01
N ALA A 28 -13.97 12.66 -1.42
CA ALA A 28 -15.28 12.05 -1.63
C ALA A 28 -15.36 10.68 -0.92
N PRO A 29 -15.47 10.66 0.43
CA PRO A 29 -15.37 9.43 1.22
C PRO A 29 -16.43 8.38 0.85
N GLN A 30 -17.67 8.80 0.59
CA GLN A 30 -18.75 7.86 0.26
C GLN A 30 -18.54 7.17 -1.09
N ALA A 31 -18.08 7.92 -2.09
CA ALA A 31 -17.80 7.36 -3.39
C ALA A 31 -16.59 6.43 -3.35
N ALA A 32 -15.56 6.76 -2.57
CA ALA A 32 -14.40 5.90 -2.35
C ALA A 32 -14.76 4.59 -1.62
N LEU A 33 -15.65 4.65 -0.62
CA LEU A 33 -16.16 3.45 0.04
C LEU A 33 -16.95 2.58 -0.93
N ARG A 34 -17.86 3.17 -1.71
CA ARG A 34 -18.64 2.42 -2.71
C ARG A 34 -17.77 1.79 -3.78
N SER A 35 -16.75 2.50 -4.27
CA SER A 35 -15.85 1.94 -5.28
C SER A 35 -14.97 0.81 -4.73
N THR A 36 -14.58 0.90 -3.46
CA THR A 36 -13.63 -0.05 -2.83
C THR A 36 -14.33 -1.27 -2.24
N PHE A 37 -15.45 -1.05 -1.56
CA PHE A 37 -16.16 -2.08 -0.78
C PHE A 37 -17.56 -2.39 -1.31
N GLY A 38 -18.11 -1.57 -2.21
CA GLY A 38 -19.48 -1.74 -2.70
C GLY A 38 -20.54 -1.24 -1.71
N ASP A 39 -20.10 -0.55 -0.66
CA ASP A 39 -20.92 -0.16 0.50
C ASP A 39 -20.55 1.27 0.96
N SER A 40 -21.31 1.82 1.91
CA SER A 40 -21.07 3.15 2.49
C SER A 40 -21.24 3.15 4.00
N LEU A 41 -20.61 4.14 4.66
CA LEU A 41 -20.78 4.39 6.09
C LEU A 41 -21.50 5.72 6.27
N GLU A 42 -22.57 5.74 7.05
CA GLU A 42 -23.37 6.95 7.26
C GLU A 42 -22.91 7.76 8.48
N GLY A 43 -23.19 9.07 8.45
CA GLY A 43 -22.94 9.99 9.55
C GLY A 43 -21.63 10.77 9.46
N GLN A 44 -21.60 11.92 10.14
CA GLN A 44 -20.49 12.88 10.06
C GLN A 44 -19.17 12.32 10.61
N LEU A 45 -19.22 11.54 11.69
CA LEU A 45 -18.02 10.90 12.25
C LEU A 45 -17.39 9.91 11.27
N ALA A 46 -18.20 9.11 10.59
CA ALA A 46 -17.73 8.17 9.58
C ALA A 46 -17.02 8.89 8.43
N GLU A 47 -17.57 10.02 7.95
CA GLU A 47 -16.90 10.82 6.93
C GLU A 47 -15.54 11.33 7.39
N ILE A 48 -15.43 11.87 8.61
CA ILE A 48 -14.15 12.35 9.15
C ILE A 48 -13.12 11.21 9.19
N ILE A 49 -13.52 10.03 9.66
CA ILE A 49 -12.63 8.87 9.76
C ILE A 49 -12.17 8.41 8.38
N VAL A 50 -13.07 8.27 7.41
CA VAL A 50 -12.75 7.79 6.05
C VAL A 50 -11.86 8.79 5.32
N ARG A 51 -12.12 10.09 5.48
CA ARG A 51 -11.29 11.14 4.89
C ARG A 51 -9.87 11.09 5.43
N ASN A 52 -9.72 10.99 6.75
CA ASN A 52 -8.43 10.86 7.41
C ASN A 52 -7.71 9.56 6.99
N TRP A 53 -8.43 8.44 6.92
CA TRP A 53 -7.89 7.16 6.46
C TRP A 53 -7.31 7.26 5.04
N GLY A 54 -8.05 7.88 4.11
CA GLY A 54 -7.57 8.15 2.75
C GLY A 54 -6.31 9.01 2.71
N ALA A 55 -6.26 10.06 3.53
CA ALA A 55 -5.07 10.90 3.67
C ALA A 55 -3.85 10.12 4.19
N LEU A 56 -4.02 9.28 5.21
CA LEU A 56 -2.94 8.45 5.77
C LEU A 56 -2.41 7.44 4.75
N ILE A 57 -3.28 6.77 3.98
CA ILE A 57 -2.85 5.87 2.90
C ILE A 57 -2.07 6.65 1.84
N THR A 58 -2.55 7.83 1.48
CA THR A 58 -1.86 8.70 0.51
C THR A 58 -0.45 9.06 0.99
N LEU A 59 -0.29 9.38 2.28
CA LEU A 59 1.04 9.64 2.85
C LEU A 59 1.96 8.42 2.73
N VAL A 60 1.46 7.20 2.94
CA VAL A 60 2.23 5.97 2.69
C VAL A 60 2.65 5.87 1.22
N GLY A 61 1.75 6.18 0.28
CA GLY A 61 2.07 6.23 -1.15
C GLY A 61 3.15 7.27 -1.48
N VAL A 62 3.08 8.47 -0.91
CA VAL A 62 4.09 9.53 -1.06
C VAL A 62 5.43 9.08 -0.48
N MET A 63 5.43 8.45 0.70
CA MET A 63 6.64 7.86 1.28
C MET A 63 7.26 6.81 0.37
N GLN A 64 6.45 5.95 -0.27
CA GLN A 64 6.94 4.99 -1.26
C GLN A 64 7.62 5.67 -2.45
N ILE A 65 7.00 6.73 -2.99
CA ILE A 65 7.59 7.52 -4.09
C ILE A 65 8.93 8.12 -3.63
N TYR A 66 8.97 8.71 -2.44
CA TYR A 66 10.20 9.27 -1.86
C TYR A 66 11.30 8.21 -1.68
N GLY A 67 10.97 7.05 -1.10
CA GLY A 67 11.91 5.94 -0.91
C GLY A 67 12.42 5.31 -2.21
N ALA A 68 11.73 5.52 -3.34
CA ALA A 68 12.22 5.13 -4.65
C ALA A 68 13.48 5.92 -5.04
N PHE A 69 13.52 7.21 -4.69
CA PHE A 69 14.63 8.13 -4.99
C PHE A 69 15.65 8.27 -3.86
N ASN A 70 15.34 7.84 -2.63
CA ASN A 70 16.25 7.90 -1.47
C ASN A 70 16.65 6.48 -1.01
N PRO A 71 17.78 5.90 -1.51
CA PRO A 71 18.21 4.55 -1.15
C PRO A 71 18.42 4.31 0.35
N PRO A 72 19.03 5.24 1.13
CA PRO A 72 19.16 5.08 2.58
C PRO A 72 17.85 4.84 3.32
N MET A 73 16.77 5.55 2.93
CA MET A 73 15.46 5.42 3.58
C MET A 73 14.58 4.31 3.00
N ARG A 74 14.97 3.73 1.86
CA ARG A 74 14.14 2.79 1.09
C ARG A 74 13.63 1.63 1.92
N ARG A 75 14.50 0.99 2.70
CA ARG A 75 14.13 -0.19 3.49
C ARG A 75 13.08 0.15 4.56
N PHE A 76 13.24 1.27 5.24
CA PHE A 76 12.27 1.76 6.23
C PHE A 76 10.91 2.01 5.58
N VAL A 77 10.89 2.72 4.45
CA VAL A 77 9.68 2.98 3.67
C VAL A 77 8.97 1.69 3.23
N LEU A 78 9.73 0.70 2.74
CA LEU A 78 9.16 -0.58 2.32
C LEU A 78 8.53 -1.36 3.48
N VAL A 79 9.13 -1.30 4.68
CA VAL A 79 8.54 -1.90 5.88
C VAL A 79 7.21 -1.25 6.21
N ILE A 80 7.16 0.09 6.28
CA ILE A 80 5.92 0.83 6.57
C ILE A 80 4.84 0.51 5.54
N ALA A 81 5.19 0.50 4.26
CA ALA A 81 4.25 0.16 3.19
C ALA A 81 3.73 -1.29 3.30
N CYS A 82 4.61 -2.26 3.60
CA CYS A 82 4.19 -3.65 3.78
C CYS A 82 3.27 -3.82 4.97
N VAL A 83 3.59 -3.20 6.11
CA VAL A 83 2.75 -3.26 7.32
C VAL A 83 1.37 -2.65 7.04
N SER A 84 1.33 -1.47 6.41
CA SER A 84 0.06 -0.81 6.04
C SER A 84 -0.81 -1.71 5.14
N LYS A 85 -0.24 -2.28 4.08
CA LYS A 85 -0.95 -3.15 3.14
C LYS A 85 -1.39 -4.47 3.78
N LEU A 86 -0.52 -5.11 4.55
CA LEU A 86 -0.85 -6.35 5.27
C LEU A 86 -1.96 -6.14 6.28
N THR A 87 -2.00 -5.00 6.97
CA THR A 87 -3.12 -4.66 7.86
C THR A 87 -4.44 -4.59 7.09
N PHE A 88 -4.49 -3.88 5.96
CA PHE A 88 -5.69 -3.82 5.13
C PHE A 88 -6.12 -5.20 4.61
N ILE A 89 -5.19 -5.96 4.02
CA ILE A 89 -5.43 -7.32 3.52
C ILE A 89 -5.99 -8.21 4.64
N SER A 90 -5.38 -8.18 5.82
CA SER A 90 -5.78 -9.01 6.96
C SER A 90 -7.18 -8.64 7.46
N LEU A 91 -7.48 -7.35 7.57
CA LEU A 91 -8.81 -6.89 8.00
C LEU A 91 -9.91 -7.37 7.04
N VAL A 92 -9.69 -7.28 5.73
CA VAL A 92 -10.68 -7.74 4.76
C VAL A 92 -10.82 -9.26 4.75
N LEU A 93 -9.71 -10.02 4.85
CA LEU A 93 -9.76 -11.48 4.84
C LEU A 93 -10.36 -12.09 6.12
N ILE A 94 -10.16 -11.45 7.27
CA ILE A 94 -10.65 -11.92 8.57
C ILE A 94 -12.09 -11.44 8.82
N TYR A 95 -12.36 -10.15 8.66
CA TYR A 95 -13.63 -9.52 9.06
C TYR A 95 -14.49 -9.07 7.88
N GLY A 96 -13.88 -8.79 6.72
CA GLY A 96 -14.54 -8.14 5.58
C GLY A 96 -14.84 -9.05 4.40
N ARG A 97 -15.01 -10.37 4.59
CA ARG A 97 -15.13 -11.33 3.48
C ARG A 97 -16.26 -11.01 2.50
N GLN A 98 -17.35 -10.41 2.98
CA GLN A 98 -18.47 -9.95 2.14
C GLN A 98 -18.05 -8.89 1.10
N TYR A 99 -16.99 -8.14 1.36
CA TYR A 99 -16.49 -7.09 0.47
C TYR A 99 -15.50 -7.60 -0.57
N LEU A 100 -15.12 -8.90 -0.55
CA LEU A 100 -14.10 -9.45 -1.45
C LEU A 100 -14.47 -9.33 -2.94
N ALA A 101 -15.76 -9.33 -3.26
CA ALA A 101 -16.22 -9.13 -4.63
C ALA A 101 -15.76 -7.77 -5.19
N GLN A 102 -15.77 -6.72 -4.37
CA GLN A 102 -15.38 -5.37 -4.78
C GLN A 102 -13.91 -5.05 -4.45
N ALA A 103 -13.46 -5.38 -3.23
CA ALA A 103 -12.11 -5.08 -2.74
C ALA A 103 -11.05 -6.08 -3.23
N GLY A 104 -11.45 -7.20 -3.83
CA GLY A 104 -10.57 -8.31 -4.19
C GLY A 104 -9.43 -7.89 -5.13
N LEU A 105 -9.70 -7.00 -6.09
CA LEU A 105 -8.66 -6.49 -7.00
C LEU A 105 -7.59 -5.70 -6.24
N ALA A 106 -8.00 -4.82 -5.31
CA ALA A 106 -7.08 -4.05 -4.49
C ALA A 106 -6.21 -4.96 -3.62
N ILE A 107 -6.81 -5.98 -2.99
CA ILE A 107 -6.10 -7.00 -2.19
C ILE A 107 -5.08 -7.78 -3.04
N ALA A 108 -5.46 -8.17 -4.25
CA ALA A 108 -4.58 -8.92 -5.15
C ALA A 108 -3.36 -8.09 -5.54
N ILE A 109 -3.59 -6.84 -5.95
CA ILE A 109 -2.52 -5.90 -6.30
C ILE A 109 -1.60 -5.67 -5.09
N ASP A 110 -2.16 -5.37 -3.91
CA ASP A 110 -1.38 -5.13 -2.71
C ASP A 110 -0.58 -6.35 -2.26
N SER A 111 -1.14 -7.55 -2.39
CA SER A 111 -0.43 -8.80 -2.09
C SER A 111 0.78 -8.99 -3.01
N VAL A 112 0.63 -8.74 -4.32
CA VAL A 112 1.75 -8.79 -5.27
C VAL A 112 2.83 -7.78 -4.90
N MET A 113 2.45 -6.54 -4.56
CA MET A 113 3.41 -5.51 -4.17
C MET A 113 4.16 -5.89 -2.89
N VAL A 114 3.46 -6.40 -1.88
CA VAL A 114 4.07 -6.87 -0.62
C VAL A 114 5.08 -7.98 -0.89
N ILE A 115 4.73 -8.98 -1.71
CA ILE A 115 5.65 -10.07 -2.07
C ILE A 115 6.90 -9.52 -2.76
N LEU A 116 6.75 -8.61 -3.73
CA LEU A 116 7.87 -7.99 -4.44
C LEU A 116 8.80 -7.21 -3.49
N PHE A 117 8.23 -6.47 -2.54
CA PHE A 117 9.00 -5.71 -1.55
C PHE A 117 9.75 -6.60 -0.56
N ILE A 118 9.10 -7.67 -0.08
CA ILE A 118 9.73 -8.65 0.79
C ILE A 118 10.90 -9.34 0.08
N ILE A 119 10.72 -9.79 -1.16
CA ILE A 119 11.79 -10.40 -1.97
C ILE A 119 12.96 -9.42 -2.14
N TYR A 120 12.68 -8.14 -2.43
CA TYR A 120 13.72 -7.12 -2.52
C TYR A 120 14.49 -6.96 -1.22
N MET A 121 13.80 -6.81 -0.08
CA MET A 121 14.43 -6.60 1.23
C MET A 121 15.35 -7.76 1.65
N PHE A 122 14.95 -9.01 1.36
CA PHE A 122 15.81 -10.17 1.60
C PHE A 122 17.01 -10.22 0.65
N SER A 123 16.81 -9.86 -0.62
CA SER A 123 17.89 -9.83 -1.62
C SER A 123 18.94 -8.77 -1.32
N ASP A 124 18.51 -7.60 -0.84
CA ASP A 124 19.37 -6.47 -0.51
C ASP A 124 20.22 -6.76 0.74
N ARG A 125 19.62 -7.39 1.77
CA ARG A 125 20.33 -7.85 2.97
C ARG A 125 21.48 -8.80 2.64
N GLN A 126 21.25 -9.77 1.74
CA GLN A 126 22.30 -10.73 1.34
C GLN A 126 23.49 -10.06 0.65
N LYS A 127 23.29 -8.95 -0.06
CA LYS A 127 24.40 -8.18 -0.67
C LYS A 127 25.24 -7.45 0.37
N VAL A 128 24.63 -6.94 1.44
CA VAL A 128 25.36 -6.29 2.54
C VAL A 128 26.18 -7.32 3.30
N THR A 129 25.61 -8.48 3.64
CA THR A 129 26.31 -9.53 4.40
C THR A 129 27.46 -10.17 3.62
N LYS A 130 27.39 -10.27 2.29
CA LYS A 130 28.49 -10.78 1.46
C LYS A 130 29.63 -9.78 1.22
N LYS A 131 29.47 -8.51 1.61
CA LYS A 131 30.45 -7.43 1.42
C LYS A 131 31.30 -7.15 2.67
N ILE A 132 30.98 -7.80 3.79
CA ILE A 132 31.68 -7.77 5.08
C ILE A 132 32.41 -9.10 5.21
#